data_AF-A0A369UZY2-F1
#
_entry.id   AF-A0A369UZY2-F1
#
_cell.length_a   1.000
_cell.length_b   1.000
_cell.length_c   1.000
_cell.angle_alpha   90.00
_cell.angle_beta   90.00
_cell.angle_gamma   90.00
#
_symmetry.space_group_name_H-M   'P 1'
#
loop_
_entity.id
_entity.type
_entity.pdbx_description
1 polymer ?
#
loop_
_entity_poly.entity_id
_entity_poly.type
_entity_poly.pdbx_seq_one_letter_code
_entity_poly.pdbx_strand_id
1 'polypeptide(L)'
;MLKTALRNVLAHKARLLMTVLAVLLGTAFVAGTLVFTSTLSSAYEKSAVRGAQDIDVAVRLEEDSQNAVGKGVLTASTVRRLSELPGVRNANGTVTGDTA
;
A
#
# COMPACT_ATOMS: atom_id res chain seq x y z
N MET A 1 -37.83 32.55 -6.09
CA MET A 1 -38.02 31.13 -5.75
C MET A 1 -37.01 30.65 -4.69
N LEU A 2 -35.70 30.65 -4.96
CA LEU A 2 -34.68 30.19 -3.99
C LEU A 2 -34.64 30.99 -2.66
N LYS A 3 -34.73 32.32 -2.74
CA LYS A 3 -34.82 33.20 -1.54
C LYS A 3 -36.03 32.89 -0.65
N THR A 4 -37.14 32.46 -1.24
CA THR A 4 -38.38 32.16 -0.54
C THR A 4 -38.28 30.81 0.17
N ALA A 5 -37.69 29.81 -0.49
CA ALA A 5 -37.40 28.51 0.10
C ALA A 5 -36.42 28.64 1.27
N LEU A 6 -35.33 29.40 1.10
CA LEU A 6 -34.33 29.60 2.15
C LEU A 6 -34.93 30.30 3.39
N ARG A 7 -35.81 31.28 3.18
CA ARG A 7 -36.55 31.95 4.27
C ARG A 7 -37.45 30.95 5.02
N ASN A 8 -38.15 30.06 4.33
CA ASN A 8 -39.03 29.07 4.96
C ASN A 8 -38.25 28.05 5.80
N VAL A 9 -37.09 27.62 5.30
CA VAL A 9 -36.20 26.70 6.00
C VAL A 9 -35.56 27.37 7.23
N LEU A 10 -35.17 28.65 7.12
CA LEU A 10 -34.67 29.47 8.23
C LEU A 10 -35.75 29.81 9.27
N ALA A 11 -37.03 29.82 8.89
CA ALA A 11 -38.14 29.98 9.84
C ALA A 11 -38.30 28.78 10.79
N HIS A 12 -37.88 27.59 10.35
CA HIS A 12 -37.95 26.35 11.13
C HIS A 12 -36.55 25.84 11.51
N LYS A 13 -35.74 26.71 12.15
CA LYS A 13 -34.35 26.44 12.55
C LYS A 13 -34.14 25.13 13.32
N ALA A 14 -35.06 24.76 14.21
CA ALA A 14 -34.94 23.52 14.99
C ALA A 14 -35.01 22.27 14.09
N ARG A 15 -35.96 22.24 13.16
CA ARG A 15 -36.15 21.12 12.23
C ARG A 15 -34.99 21.02 11.25
N LEU A 16 -34.53 22.16 10.74
CA LEU A 16 -33.34 22.24 9.88
C LEU A 16 -32.10 21.67 10.58
N LEU A 17 -31.88 22.06 11.83
CA LEU A 17 -30.70 21.62 12.58
C LEU A 17 -30.72 20.10 12.77
N MET A 18 -31.86 19.53 13.16
CA MET A 18 -32.00 18.08 13.32
C MET A 18 -31.68 17.30 12.05
N THR A 19 -32.22 17.72 10.90
CA THR A 19 -32.01 16.99 9.65
C THR A 19 -30.59 17.16 9.13
N VAL A 20 -30.02 18.36 9.24
CA VAL A 20 -28.63 18.62 8.83
C VAL A 20 -27.66 17.82 9.68
N LEU A 21 -27.85 17.76 11.00
CA LEU A 21 -27.01 16.95 11.88
C LEU A 21 -27.08 15.46 11.50
N ALA A 22 -28.28 14.92 11.31
CA ALA A 22 -28.45 13.52 10.92
C ALA A 22 -27.71 13.18 9.61
N VAL A 23 -27.82 14.05 8.59
CA VAL A 23 -27.15 13.87 7.31
C VAL A 23 -25.64 14.07 7.41
N LEU A 24 -25.17 15.07 8.17
CA LEU A 24 -23.73 15.31 8.38
C LEU A 24 -23.07 14.15 9.09
N LEU A 25 -23.68 13.64 10.17
CA LEU A 25 -23.16 12.49 10.91
C LEU A 25 -23.05 11.25 10.01
N GLY A 26 -24.09 10.96 9.21
CA GLY A 26 -24.06 9.83 8.29
C GLY A 26 -23.01 9.97 7.18
N THR A 27 -22.96 11.11 6.51
CA THR A 27 -22.01 11.36 5.40
C THR A 27 -20.56 11.46 5.87
N ALA A 28 -20.32 12.07 7.04
CA ALA A 28 -18.99 12.11 7.64
C ALA A 28 -18.48 10.72 7.99
N PHE A 29 -19.35 9.84 8.50
CA PHE A 29 -18.98 8.45 8.80
C PHE A 29 -18.58 7.69 7.52
N VAL A 30 -19.39 7.76 6.46
CA VAL A 30 -19.10 7.10 5.17
C VAL A 30 -17.81 7.64 4.54
N ALA A 31 -17.62 8.95 4.53
CA ALA A 31 -16.38 9.54 4.02
C ALA A 31 -15.16 9.14 4.86
N GLY A 32 -15.32 9.08 6.19
CA GLY A 32 -14.27 8.71 7.13
C GLY A 32 -13.76 7.28 6.93
N THR A 33 -14.65 6.30 6.74
CA THR A 33 -14.23 4.90 6.50
C THR A 33 -13.52 4.74 5.15
N LEU A 34 -13.95 5.48 4.13
CA LEU A 34 -13.32 5.48 2.81
C LEU A 34 -11.91 6.07 2.85
N VAL A 35 -11.74 7.21 3.52
CA VAL A 35 -10.44 7.86 3.71
C VAL A 35 -9.53 6.99 4.58
N PHE A 36 -10.07 6.42 5.67
CA PHE A 36 -9.33 5.50 6.54
C PHE A 36 -8.80 4.30 5.76
N THR A 37 -9.67 3.64 4.97
CA THR A 37 -9.29 2.52 4.12
C THR A 37 -8.23 2.94 3.10
N SER A 38 -8.43 4.07 2.42
CA SER A 38 -7.47 4.59 1.43
C SER A 38 -6.11 4.90 2.04
N THR A 39 -6.10 5.45 3.26
CA THR A 39 -4.88 5.76 4.01
C THR A 39 -4.17 4.48 4.46
N LEU A 40 -4.93 3.51 4.96
CA LEU A 40 -4.42 2.23 5.41
C LEU A 40 -3.81 1.44 4.24
N SER A 41 -4.53 1.32 3.12
CA SER A 41 -4.02 0.71 1.89
C SER A 41 -2.75 1.41 1.39
N SER A 42 -2.74 2.75 1.36
CA SER A 42 -1.55 3.52 0.95
C SER A 42 -0.37 3.33 1.91
N ALA A 43 -0.61 3.18 3.21
CA ALA A 43 0.42 2.95 4.20
C ALA A 43 1.01 1.55 4.09
N TYR A 44 0.17 0.53 3.87
CA TYR A 44 0.61 -0.84 3.60
C TYR A 44 1.39 -0.93 2.30
N GLU A 45 0.90 -0.32 1.22
CA GLU A 45 1.59 -0.29 -0.06
C GLU A 45 2.92 0.45 0.07
N LYS A 46 2.97 1.63 0.69
CA LYS A 46 4.25 2.33 0.93
C LYS A 46 5.22 1.54 1.80
N SER A 47 4.74 0.75 2.75
CA SER A 47 5.59 -0.06 3.63
C SER A 47 6.09 -1.32 2.91
N ALA A 48 5.24 -1.97 2.11
CA ALA A 48 5.61 -3.09 1.26
C ALA A 48 6.57 -2.67 0.15
N VAL A 49 6.27 -1.54 -0.51
CA VAL A 49 7.09 -0.95 -1.55
C VAL A 49 8.41 -0.48 -0.95
N ARG A 50 8.49 0.09 0.27
CA ARG A 50 9.79 0.42 0.93
C ARG A 50 10.83 -0.69 0.92
N GLY A 51 10.44 -1.95 1.02
CA GLY A 51 11.36 -3.08 0.89
C GLY A 51 11.76 -3.43 -0.55
N ALA A 52 10.99 -2.98 -1.54
CA ALA A 52 11.11 -3.32 -2.96
C ALA A 52 11.33 -2.12 -3.90
N GLN A 53 11.42 -0.87 -3.41
CA GLN A 53 11.57 0.35 -4.26
C GLN A 53 12.84 0.34 -5.10
N ASP A 54 13.82 -0.47 -4.70
CA ASP A 54 15.13 -0.61 -5.34
C ASP A 54 15.36 -2.05 -5.83
N ILE A 55 14.29 -2.85 -5.95
CA ILE A 55 14.34 -4.24 -6.43
C ILE A 55 13.45 -4.37 -7.67
N ASP A 56 14.04 -4.14 -8.85
CA ASP A 56 13.35 -4.34 -10.13
C ASP A 56 13.20 -5.83 -10.48
N VAL A 57 14.16 -6.67 -10.05
CA VAL A 57 14.19 -8.11 -10.32
C VAL A 57 14.73 -8.86 -9.10
N ALA A 58 13.96 -9.83 -8.62
CA ALA A 58 14.39 -10.73 -7.54
C ALA A 58 14.69 -12.12 -8.11
N VAL A 59 15.94 -12.57 -7.96
CA VAL A 59 16.35 -13.94 -8.32
C VAL A 59 16.37 -14.78 -7.05
N ARG A 60 15.44 -15.72 -6.94
CA ARG A 60 15.35 -16.65 -5.81
C ARG A 60 15.56 -18.07 -6.33
N LEU A 61 16.22 -18.90 -5.52
CA LEU A 61 16.30 -20.31 -5.81
C LEU A 61 14.96 -20.97 -5.48
N GLU A 62 14.37 -21.71 -6.42
CA GLU A 62 13.21 -22.56 -6.12
C GLU A 62 13.64 -23.67 -5.15
N GLU A 63 12.93 -23.77 -4.03
CA GLU A 63 13.03 -24.91 -3.10
C GLU A 63 12.34 -26.12 -3.72
N ASP A 64 12.89 -26.65 -4.80
CA ASP A 64 12.55 -27.99 -5.22
C ASP A 64 13.76 -28.91 -5.08
N SER A 65 13.47 -30.09 -4.57
CA SER A 65 14.39 -31.21 -4.35
C SER A 65 15.21 -31.18 -3.07
N GLN A 66 14.90 -32.17 -2.23
CA GLN A 66 15.61 -32.73 -1.08
C GLN A 66 17.07 -33.18 -1.36
N ASN A 67 17.73 -32.60 -2.38
CA ASN A 67 19.07 -32.95 -2.86
C ASN A 67 19.91 -31.70 -3.23
N ALA A 68 19.61 -30.53 -2.66
CA ALA A 68 20.35 -29.29 -2.92
C ALA A 68 21.60 -29.11 -2.04
N VAL A 69 22.28 -30.19 -1.64
CA VAL A 69 23.67 -30.07 -1.14
C VAL A 69 24.57 -29.84 -2.36
N GLY A 70 24.77 -28.56 -2.71
CA GLY A 70 25.85 -28.11 -3.61
C GLY A 70 25.48 -27.68 -5.04
N LYS A 71 24.20 -27.65 -5.44
CA LYS A 71 23.80 -27.21 -6.80
C LYS A 71 22.91 -25.95 -6.87
N GLY A 72 22.44 -25.47 -5.73
CA GLY A 72 21.49 -24.35 -5.63
C GLY A 72 22.07 -23.06 -5.06
N VAL A 73 23.38 -22.87 -5.07
CA VAL A 73 23.98 -21.77 -4.29
C VAL A 73 24.10 -20.53 -5.16
N LEU A 74 23.23 -19.54 -4.93
CA LEU A 74 23.43 -18.18 -5.43
C LEU A 74 24.74 -17.65 -4.81
N THR A 75 25.79 -17.60 -5.63
CA THR A 75 27.15 -17.27 -5.19
C THR A 75 27.48 -15.82 -5.59
N ALA A 76 28.49 -15.20 -4.95
CA ALA A 76 28.97 -13.86 -5.31
C ALA A 76 29.36 -13.72 -6.80
N SER A 77 29.74 -14.81 -7.47
CA SER A 77 29.97 -14.85 -8.92
C SER A 77 28.71 -14.60 -9.74
N THR A 78 27.54 -15.06 -9.27
CA THR A 78 26.24 -14.82 -9.90
C THR A 78 25.87 -13.34 -9.81
N VAL A 79 26.10 -12.70 -8.66
CA VAL A 79 25.88 -11.25 -8.49
C VAL A 79 26.75 -10.45 -9.46
N ARG A 80 28.03 -10.82 -9.61
CA ARG A 80 28.94 -10.15 -10.55
C ARG A 80 28.49 -10.32 -12.00
N ARG A 81 28.09 -11.53 -12.40
CA ARG A 81 27.54 -11.77 -13.74
C ARG A 81 26.27 -10.97 -13.99
N LEU A 82 25.40 -10.82 -12.98
CA LEU A 82 24.19 -10.00 -13.07
C LEU A 82 24.50 -8.51 -13.20
N SER A 83 25.50 -7.98 -12.50
CA SER A 83 25.91 -6.57 -12.63
C SER A 83 26.52 -6.19 -13.98
N GLU A 84 26.98 -7.17 -14.76
CA GLU A 84 27.57 -6.95 -16.08
C GLU A 84 26.51 -6.87 -17.21
N LEU A 85 25.25 -7.19 -16.92
CA LEU A 85 24.17 -7.13 -17.93
C LEU A 85 23.74 -5.69 -18.22
N PRO A 86 23.45 -5.37 -19.51
CA PRO A 86 22.94 -4.07 -19.89
C PRO A 86 21.55 -3.83 -19.26
N GLY A 87 21.40 -2.73 -18.51
CA GLY A 87 20.17 -2.36 -17.82
C GLY A 87 20.17 -2.63 -16.31
N VAL A 88 21.19 -3.33 -15.77
CA VAL A 88 21.33 -3.53 -14.32
C VAL A 88 22.09 -2.36 -13.72
N ARG A 89 21.40 -1.56 -12.89
CA ARG A 89 22.01 -0.40 -12.22
C ARG A 89 22.83 -0.81 -10.99
N ASN A 90 22.34 -1.77 -10.21
CA ASN A 90 23.02 -2.37 -9.05
C ASN A 90 22.54 -3.82 -8.88
N ALA A 91 23.46 -4.71 -8.47
CA ALA A 91 23.12 -6.09 -8.09
C ALA A 91 23.61 -6.34 -6.66
N ASN A 92 22.69 -6.62 -5.73
CA ASN A 92 22.99 -6.90 -4.34
C ASN A 92 22.61 -8.34 -4.00
N GLY A 93 23.52 -9.06 -3.33
CA GLY A 93 23.23 -10.39 -2.78
C GLY A 93 22.77 -10.28 -1.33
N THR A 94 21.58 -10.80 -1.03
CA THR A 94 21.07 -10.89 0.34
C THR A 94 21.02 -12.36 0.75
N VAL A 95 21.63 -12.69 1.89
CA VAL A 95 21.49 -14.00 2.54
C VAL A 95 20.48 -13.85 3.66
N THR A 96 19.33 -14.50 3.53
CA THR A 96 18.33 -14.57 4.59
C THR A 96 18.41 -15.95 5.20
N GLY A 97 18.88 -16.03 6.44
CA GLY A 97 18.87 -17.25 7.25
C GLY A 97 17.99 -17.01 8.48
N ASP A 98 17.18 -18.00 8.84
CA ASP A 98 16.43 -17.97 10.09
C ASP A 98 17.35 -18.49 11.20
N THR A 99 17.63 -17.65 12.19
CA THR A 99 18.33 -18.06 13.42
C THR A 99 17.29 -18.24 14.51
N ALA A 100 16.67 -19.42 14.52
CA ALA A 100 15.87 -19.92 15.64
C ALA A 100 16.74 -20.78 16.56
#